data_AF-A0A9D9MZP1-F1
#
_entry.id   AF-A0A9D9MZP1-F1
#
_cell.length_a   1.000
_cell.length_b   1.000
_cell.length_c   1.000
_cell.angle_alpha   90.00
_cell.angle_beta   90.00
_cell.angle_gamma   90.00
#
_symmetry.space_group_name_H-M   'P 1'
#
loop_
_entity.id
_entity.type
_entity.pdbx_description
1 polymer ?
#
loop_
_entity_poly.entity_id
_entity_poly.type
_entity_poly.pdbx_seq_one_letter_code
_entity_poly.pdbx_strand_id
1 'polypeptide(L)' 'MAKEATGFIKLQIKGGAANPSPPVGPALGSKGLN' A
#
# COMPACT_ATOMS: atom_id res chain seq x y z
N MET A 1 9.73 14.52 -15.99
CA MET A 1 10.35 14.17 -14.69
C MET A 1 9.67 12.93 -14.16
N ALA A 2 10.38 11.80 -14.10
CA ALA A 2 9.85 10.59 -13.46
C ALA A 2 9.96 10.77 -11.95
N LYS A 3 8.86 10.55 -11.22
CA LYS A 3 8.87 10.61 -9.75
C LYS A 3 9.64 9.41 -9.22
N GLU A 4 10.66 9.66 -8.40
CA GLU A 4 11.38 8.60 -7.70
C GLU A 4 10.43 7.88 -6.74
N ALA A 5 10.62 6.56 -6.60
CA ALA A 5 9.81 5.75 -5.70
C ALA A 5 10.06 6.18 -4.25
N THR A 6 9.03 6.73 -3.60
CA THR A 6 9.09 7.23 -2.22
C THR A 6 9.25 6.14 -1.16
N GLY A 7 9.08 4.87 -1.51
CA GLY A 7 9.30 3.73 -0.63
C GLY A 7 8.66 2.44 -1.14
N PHE A 8 8.96 1.32 -0.47
CA PHE A 8 8.40 0.01 -0.76
C PHE A 8 7.65 -0.53 0.47
N ILE A 9 6.45 -1.07 0.26
CA ILE A 9 5.65 -1.71 1.30
C ILE A 9 5.41 -3.15 0.87
N LYS A 10 5.90 -4.11 1.66
CA LYS A 10 5.71 -5.54 1.40
C LYS A 10 4.45 -6.02 2.12
N LEU A 11 3.38 -6.23 1.34
CA LEU A 11 2.10 -6.74 1.83
C LEU A 11 1.90 -8.17 1.33
N GLN A 12 1.55 -9.08 2.24
CA GLN A 12 1.00 -10.37 1.85
C GLN A 12 -0.52 -10.26 1.78
N ILE A 13 -1.05 -10.36 0.56
CA ILE A 13 -2.49 -10.42 0.30
C ILE A 13 -2.78 -11.55 -0.69
N LYS A 14 -3.95 -12.16 -0.54
CA LYS A 14 -4.47 -13.11 -1.52
C LYS A 14 -4.75 -12.36 -2.84
N GLY A 15 -4.57 -13.04 -3.98
CA GLY A 15 -4.83 -12.43 -5.30
C GLY A 15 -6.25 -11.86 -5.38
N GLY A 16 -6.38 -10.63 -5.89
CA GLY A 16 -7.67 -9.93 -5.98
C GLY A 16 -8.18 -9.28 -4.68
N ALA A 17 -7.50 -9.45 -3.56
CA ALA A 17 -7.91 -8.88 -2.26
C ALA A 17 -7.24 -7.53 -1.93
N ALA A 18 -6.82 -6.76 -2.94
CA ALA A 18 -6.27 -5.42 -2.76
C ALA A 18 -7.41 -4.41 -2.57
N ASN A 19 -7.98 -4.35 -1.36
CA ASN A 19 -9.07 -3.43 -1.01
C ASN A 19 -8.69 -2.56 0.21
N PRO A 20 -9.39 -1.44 0.47
CA PRO A 20 -9.07 -0.55 1.60
C PRO A 20 -9.21 -1.19 2.99
N SER A 21 -9.77 -2.40 3.10
CA SER A 21 -9.83 -3.12 4.35
C SER A 21 -8.43 -3.57 4.81
N PRO A 22 -8.26 -3.94 6.10
CA PRO A 22 -7.01 -4.52 6.58
C PRO A 22 -6.61 -5.71 5.69
N PRO A 23 -5.35 -5.82 5.23
CA PRO A 23 -4.12 -5.14 5.69
C PRO A 23 -3.66 -3.92 4.86
N VAL A 24 -4.32 -3.61 3.73
CA VAL A 24 -3.81 -2.64 2.75
C VAL A 24 -4.08 -1.19 3.20
N GLY A 25 -5.31 -0.88 3.61
CA GLY A 25 -5.68 0.47 4.07
C GLY A 25 -4.82 0.97 5.24
N PRO A 26 -4.64 0.19 6.32
CA PRO A 26 -3.75 0.56 7.42
C PRO A 26 -2.29 0.75 7.00
N ALA A 27 -1.77 -0.10 6.10
CA ALA A 27 -0.38 -0.01 5.65
C ALA A 27 -0.11 1.20 4.73
N LEU A 28 -1.07 1.58 3.90
CA LEU A 28 -0.99 2.79 3.08
C LEU A 28 -1.25 4.05 3.91
N GLY A 29 -2.25 4.03 4.79
CA GLY A 29 -2.60 5.15 5.67
C GLY A 29 -1.50 5.51 6.66
N SER A 30 -0.84 4.51 7.27
CA SER A 30 0.32 4.75 8.15
C SER A 30 1.53 5.38 7.45
N LYS A 31 1.57 5.31 6.11
CA LYS A 31 2.56 5.99 5.27
C LYS A 31 2.08 7.33 4.70
N GLY A 32 0.85 7.74 5.01
CA GLY A 32 0.25 8.98 4.49
C GLY A 32 -0.02 8.93 2.99
N LEU A 33 -0.25 7.74 2.43
CA LEU A 33 -0.42 7.51 0.99
C LEU A 33 -1.89 7.26 0.57
N ASN A 34 -2.84 7.33 1.51
CA ASN A 34 -4.27 7.07 1.29
C ASN A 34 -5.09 8.36 1.28
#